data_AF-A0A956QCF6-F1
#
_entry.id   AF-A0A956QCF6-F1
#
_cell.length_a   1.000
_cell.length_b   1.000
_cell.length_c   1.000
_cell.angle_alpha   90.00
_cell.angle_beta   90.00
_cell.angle_gamma   90.00
#
_symmetry.space_group_name_H-M   'P 1'
#
loop_
_entity.id
_entity.type
_entity.pdbx_description
1 polymer ?
#
loop_
_entity_poly.entity_id
_entity_poly.type
_entity_poly.pdbx_seq_one_letter_code
_entity_poly.pdbx_strand_id
1 'polypeptide(L)'
;MISRARTGFTLVEALIATFVITTALLLCIWLIDASLHHMAESERRQLGTVLAENALEEMRQFADANFGAGLTSFDGVTRQHPEYPQFEVKTHAKLHPLSSPCSSLEWDFTAGLGFPGLERKVLEESAWLVEAEVSWSSSSADRVVLTSLIGDWRNPSFTVAVDPDEATVAADGEVTFVATANDGYGAPLPDLVFTWYVRPRDGNGTMWKVSRDGRTSIYRNTVRTYTGEWATVPGGCEVVALGFYRGKLVEGVSVVSNEGE
;
A
#
# COMPACT_ATOMS: atom_id res chain seq x y z
N MET A 1 36.04 51.24 -66.05
CA MET A 1 35.68 49.84 -65.68
C MET A 1 36.98 49.04 -65.68
N ILE A 2 37.52 48.48 -64.61
CA ILE A 2 37.05 48.08 -63.28
C ILE A 2 38.26 48.29 -62.35
N SER A 3 38.09 49.06 -61.28
CA SER A 3 39.08 49.15 -60.20
C SER A 3 39.06 47.82 -59.44
N ARG A 4 40.11 47.01 -59.59
CA ARG A 4 40.36 45.85 -58.72
C ARG A 4 40.90 46.39 -57.39
N ALA A 5 40.01 46.64 -56.44
CA ALA A 5 40.37 46.80 -55.04
C ALA A 5 40.95 45.46 -54.55
N ARG A 6 42.27 45.32 -54.58
CA ARG A 6 42.98 44.32 -53.77
C ARG A 6 42.87 44.77 -52.32
N THR A 7 41.82 44.34 -51.63
CA THR A 7 41.75 44.36 -50.17
C THR A 7 42.76 43.34 -49.66
N GLY A 8 44.00 43.79 -49.46
CA GLY A 8 44.96 43.02 -48.69
C GLY A 8 44.42 42.90 -47.27
N PHE A 9 44.10 41.67 -46.85
CA PHE A 9 43.80 41.36 -45.45
C PHE A 9 44.89 42.02 -44.59
N THR A 10 44.50 42.96 -43.75
CA THR A 10 45.48 43.58 -42.85
C THR A 10 45.96 42.49 -41.89
N LEU A 11 47.25 42.47 -41.57
CA LEU A 11 47.83 41.45 -40.66
C LEU A 11 47.07 41.38 -39.33
N VAL A 12 46.50 42.51 -38.91
CA VAL A 12 45.60 42.63 -37.74
C VAL A 12 44.32 41.80 -37.90
N GLU A 13 43.67 41.85 -39.06
CA GLU A 13 42.46 41.09 -39.34
C GLU A 13 42.73 39.58 -39.36
N ALA A 14 43.85 39.15 -39.93
CA ALA A 14 44.27 37.74 -39.89
C ALA A 14 44.55 37.28 -38.44
N LEU A 15 45.16 38.14 -37.61
CA LEU A 15 45.45 37.83 -36.21
C LEU A 15 44.16 37.73 -35.37
N ILE A 16 43.22 38.67 -35.56
CA ILE A 16 41.90 38.63 -34.91
C ILE A 16 41.11 37.40 -35.38
N ALA A 17 41.08 37.11 -36.67
CA ALA A 17 40.40 35.93 -37.20
C ALA A 17 40.96 34.64 -36.61
N THR A 18 42.30 34.54 -36.49
CA THR A 18 42.95 33.37 -35.87
C THR A 18 42.54 33.25 -34.39
N PHE A 19 42.53 34.36 -33.65
CA PHE A 19 42.11 34.36 -32.24
C PHE A 19 40.63 33.98 -32.06
N VAL A 20 39.74 34.48 -32.93
CA VAL A 20 38.31 34.15 -32.90
C VAL A 20 38.10 32.67 -33.24
N ILE A 21 38.79 32.15 -34.26
CA ILE A 21 38.68 30.74 -34.66
C ILE A 21 39.23 29.82 -33.57
N THR A 22 40.38 30.14 -32.95
CA THR A 22 40.92 29.33 -31.85
C THR A 22 40.01 29.35 -30.63
N THR A 23 39.47 30.52 -30.27
CA THR A 23 38.51 30.63 -29.16
C THR A 23 37.22 29.85 -29.45
N ALA A 24 36.70 29.94 -30.67
CA ALA A 24 35.52 29.17 -31.09
C ALA A 24 35.78 27.65 -31.08
N LEU A 25 36.95 27.20 -31.56
CA LEU A 25 37.35 25.79 -31.52
C LEU A 25 37.45 25.27 -30.08
N LEU A 26 38.04 26.04 -29.16
CA LEU A 26 38.13 25.66 -27.75
C LEU A 26 36.75 25.56 -27.10
N LEU A 27 35.85 26.51 -27.39
CA LEU A 27 34.46 26.46 -26.93
C LEU A 27 33.71 25.24 -27.47
N CYS A 28 33.89 24.92 -28.77
CA CYS A 28 33.29 23.73 -29.36
C CYS A 28 33.80 22.44 -28.71
N ILE A 29 35.10 22.32 -28.45
CA ILE A 29 35.67 21.15 -27.77
C ILE A 29 35.07 21.00 -26.37
N TRP A 30 34.98 22.11 -25.62
CA TRP A 30 34.40 22.10 -24.28
C TRP A 30 32.91 21.71 -24.29
N LEU A 31 32.13 22.23 -25.25
CA LEU A 31 30.72 21.88 -25.40
C LEU A 31 30.52 20.41 -25.77
N ILE A 32 31.37 19.86 -26.64
CA ILE A 32 31.33 18.44 -27.02
C ILE A 32 31.65 17.57 -25.79
N ASP A 33 32.69 17.92 -25.04
CA ASP A 33 33.07 17.18 -23.84
C ASP A 33 31.97 17.22 -22.77
N ALA A 34 31.42 18.40 -22.49
CA ALA A 34 30.29 18.55 -21.56
C ALA A 34 29.05 17.77 -22.04
N SER A 35 28.75 17.79 -23.34
CA SER A 35 27.65 17.02 -23.92
C SER A 35 27.85 15.52 -23.76
N LEU A 36 29.06 15.00 -24.00
CA LEU A 36 29.36 13.58 -23.85
C LEU A 36 29.25 13.13 -22.39
N HIS A 37 29.70 13.96 -21.45
CA HIS A 37 29.55 13.69 -20.03
C HIS A 37 28.07 13.63 -19.62
N HIS A 38 27.25 14.59 -20.05
CA HIS A 38 25.81 14.58 -19.77
C HIS A 38 25.08 13.41 -20.43
N MET A 39 25.47 13.01 -21.64
CA MET A 39 24.92 11.81 -22.29
C MET A 39 25.24 10.55 -21.50
N ALA A 40 26.50 10.36 -21.08
CA ALA A 40 26.91 9.21 -20.29
C ALA A 40 26.23 9.18 -18.90
N GLU A 41 26.06 10.34 -18.25
CA GLU A 41 25.33 10.45 -16.99
C GLU A 41 23.84 10.12 -17.15
N SER A 42 23.20 10.62 -18.20
CA SER A 42 21.80 10.32 -18.52
C SER A 42 21.60 8.82 -18.81
N GLU A 43 22.51 8.20 -19.56
CA GLU A 43 22.45 6.77 -19.85
C GLU A 43 22.57 5.93 -18.57
N ARG A 44 23.48 6.28 -17.67
CA ARG A 44 23.61 5.62 -16.35
C ARG A 44 22.35 5.76 -15.51
N ARG A 45 21.73 6.94 -15.51
CA ARG A 45 20.46 7.16 -14.80
C ARG A 45 19.32 6.34 -15.38
N GLN A 46 19.20 6.28 -16.72
CA GLN A 46 18.19 5.46 -17.38
C GLN A 46 18.35 3.98 -17.04
N LEU A 47 19.57 3.45 -17.14
CA LEU A 47 19.87 2.08 -16.75
C LEU A 47 19.61 1.85 -15.26
N GLY A 48 20.02 2.78 -14.39
CA GLY A 48 19.75 2.72 -12.96
C GLY A 48 18.26 2.65 -12.62
N THR A 49 17.43 3.41 -13.33
CA THR A 49 15.96 3.35 -13.18
C THR A 49 15.41 1.98 -13.59
N VAL A 50 15.82 1.44 -14.74
CA VAL A 50 15.36 0.12 -15.19
C VAL A 50 15.77 -0.98 -14.20
N LEU A 51 16.98 -0.90 -13.65
CA LEU A 51 17.45 -1.84 -12.62
C LEU A 51 16.64 -1.72 -11.32
N ALA A 52 16.30 -0.50 -10.91
CA ALA A 52 15.46 -0.25 -9.75
C ALA A 52 14.02 -0.78 -9.97
N GLU A 53 13.47 -0.60 -11.17
CA GLU A 53 12.16 -1.15 -11.55
C GLU A 53 12.15 -2.68 -11.52
N ASN A 54 13.20 -3.32 -12.08
CA ASN A 54 13.34 -4.78 -12.02
C ASN A 54 13.41 -5.28 -10.57
N ALA A 55 14.17 -4.60 -9.70
CA ALA A 55 14.24 -4.96 -8.29
C ALA A 55 12.88 -4.81 -7.56
N LEU A 56 12.12 -3.76 -7.88
CA LEU A 56 10.74 -3.61 -7.38
C LEU A 56 9.83 -4.73 -7.88
N GLU A 57 9.98 -5.15 -9.14
CA GLU A 57 9.17 -6.21 -9.72
C GLU A 57 9.51 -7.58 -9.13
N GLU A 58 10.79 -7.86 -8.86
CA GLU A 58 11.20 -9.06 -8.11
C GLU A 58 10.55 -9.10 -6.72
N MET A 59 10.52 -7.96 -6.02
CA MET A 59 9.84 -7.85 -4.72
C MET A 59 8.32 -8.07 -4.84
N ARG A 60 7.68 -7.55 -5.90
CA ARG A 60 6.25 -7.80 -6.16
C ARG A 60 5.96 -9.26 -6.45
N GLN A 61 6.79 -9.90 -7.26
CA GLN A 61 6.67 -11.32 -7.58
C GLN A 61 6.87 -12.18 -6.33
N PHE A 62 7.81 -11.82 -5.46
CA PHE A 62 8.01 -12.54 -4.21
C PHE A 62 6.85 -12.32 -3.23
N ALA A 63 6.36 -11.08 -3.12
CA ALA A 63 5.19 -10.74 -2.33
C ALA A 63 3.97 -11.57 -2.72
N ASP A 64 3.79 -11.83 -4.02
CA ASP A 64 2.75 -12.75 -4.51
C ASP A 64 2.93 -14.17 -3.97
N ALA A 65 4.15 -14.69 -3.90
CA ALA A 65 4.37 -16.03 -3.33
C ALA A 65 4.22 -16.05 -1.80
N ASN A 66 4.78 -15.07 -1.08
CA ASN A 66 4.94 -15.10 0.38
C ASN A 66 4.97 -13.70 1.03
N PHE A 67 3.83 -12.99 1.01
CA PHE A 67 3.72 -11.67 1.65
C PHE A 67 3.88 -11.63 3.18
N GLY A 68 3.68 -12.72 3.91
CA GLY A 68 3.88 -12.70 5.37
C GLY A 68 5.36 -12.84 5.75
N ALA A 69 6.05 -13.80 5.12
CA ALA A 69 7.40 -14.22 5.48
C ALA A 69 8.51 -13.58 4.63
N GLY A 70 8.16 -12.91 3.52
CA GLY A 70 9.13 -12.43 2.53
C GLY A 70 9.85 -11.13 2.85
N LEU A 71 9.35 -10.37 3.81
CA LEU A 71 9.86 -9.02 4.10
C LEU A 71 11.35 -9.03 4.44
N THR A 72 11.78 -9.97 5.29
CA THR A 72 13.17 -10.12 5.76
C THR A 72 14.12 -10.59 4.66
N SER A 73 13.60 -11.10 3.54
CA SER A 73 14.43 -11.58 2.42
C SER A 73 14.93 -10.44 1.53
N PHE A 74 14.36 -9.24 1.66
CA PHE A 74 14.71 -8.07 0.87
C PHE A 74 15.20 -6.89 1.70
N ASP A 75 14.84 -6.79 2.97
CA ASP A 75 15.25 -5.65 3.78
C ASP A 75 16.77 -5.63 4.05
N GLY A 76 17.42 -4.53 3.68
CA GLY A 76 18.86 -4.31 3.87
C GLY A 76 19.74 -5.13 2.92
N VAL A 77 19.15 -5.79 1.93
CA VAL A 77 19.90 -6.64 1.00
C VAL A 77 20.57 -5.79 -0.06
N THR A 78 21.87 -6.01 -0.22
CA THR A 78 22.70 -5.38 -1.23
C THR A 78 23.17 -6.42 -2.23
N ARG A 79 22.93 -6.18 -3.52
CA ARG A 79 23.33 -7.08 -4.61
C ARG A 79 23.98 -6.28 -5.73
N GLN A 80 24.96 -6.90 -6.38
CA GLN A 80 25.46 -6.39 -7.66
C GLN A 80 24.73 -7.06 -8.80
N HIS A 81 24.47 -6.30 -9.87
CA HIS A 81 23.84 -6.86 -11.05
C HIS A 81 24.87 -7.68 -11.86
N PRO A 82 24.58 -8.95 -12.23
CA PRO A 82 25.55 -9.80 -12.95
C PRO A 82 26.02 -9.22 -14.29
N GLU A 83 25.12 -8.57 -15.02
CA GLU A 83 25.42 -7.98 -16.33
C GLU A 83 26.00 -6.55 -16.22
N TYR A 84 25.80 -5.89 -15.07
CA TYR A 84 26.23 -4.51 -14.85
C TYR A 84 26.88 -4.36 -13.46
N PRO A 85 28.08 -4.91 -13.25
CA PRO A 85 28.74 -4.98 -11.94
C PRO A 85 29.08 -3.61 -11.33
N GLN A 86 29.08 -2.55 -12.15
CA GLN A 86 29.26 -1.18 -11.70
C GLN A 86 28.04 -0.61 -10.94
N PHE A 87 26.88 -1.26 -11.01
CA PHE A 87 25.69 -0.87 -10.26
C PHE A 87 25.51 -1.76 -9.04
N GLU A 88 25.25 -1.11 -7.91
CA GLU A 88 24.91 -1.72 -6.64
C GLU A 88 23.43 -1.44 -6.37
N VAL A 89 22.64 -2.51 -6.18
CA VAL A 89 21.22 -2.44 -5.88
C VAL A 89 21.02 -2.74 -4.39
N LYS A 90 20.40 -1.81 -3.68
CA LYS A 90 20.02 -1.92 -2.27
C LYS A 90 18.51 -1.91 -2.17
N THR A 91 17.96 -2.89 -1.48
CA THR A 91 16.52 -2.97 -1.22
C THR A 91 16.24 -2.75 0.26
N HIS A 92 15.21 -1.96 0.54
CA HIS A 92 14.67 -1.79 1.88
C HIS A 92 13.18 -2.10 1.83
N ALA A 93 12.69 -2.89 2.78
CA ALA A 93 11.31 -3.30 2.82
C ALA A 93 10.83 -3.30 4.27
N LYS A 94 9.74 -2.58 4.55
CA LYS A 94 9.12 -2.56 5.88
C LYS A 94 7.61 -2.58 5.78
N LEU A 95 6.95 -3.13 6.81
CA LEU A 95 5.51 -2.99 6.96
C LEU A 95 5.14 -1.51 7.07
N HIS A 96 4.07 -1.12 6.37
CA HIS A 96 3.60 0.24 6.33
C HIS A 96 2.11 0.31 6.72
N PRO A 97 1.79 0.94 7.87
CA PRO A 97 0.41 1.05 8.29
C PRO A 97 -0.38 1.98 7.38
N LEU A 98 -1.56 1.54 6.93
CA LEU A 98 -2.48 2.30 6.10
C LEU A 98 -3.74 2.67 6.88
N SER A 99 -4.09 3.95 6.93
CA SER A 99 -5.36 4.38 7.49
C SER A 99 -6.50 4.01 6.52
N SER A 100 -7.58 3.36 6.99
CA SER A 100 -8.76 3.05 6.16
C SER A 100 -9.94 3.93 6.61
N PRO A 101 -10.66 4.64 5.72
CA PRO A 101 -10.67 4.55 4.26
C PRO A 101 -9.73 5.55 3.56
N CYS A 102 -8.52 5.73 4.06
CA CYS A 102 -7.50 6.65 3.52
C CYS A 102 -7.93 8.12 3.54
N SER A 103 -8.07 8.71 4.72
CA SER A 103 -8.13 10.17 4.82
C SER A 103 -7.55 10.69 6.13
N SER A 104 -7.12 11.94 6.10
CA SER A 104 -6.80 12.74 7.29
C SER A 104 -7.90 12.70 8.36
N LEU A 105 -9.14 12.33 8.00
CA LEU A 105 -10.27 12.17 8.91
C LEU A 105 -10.06 11.05 9.93
N GLU A 106 -9.20 10.06 9.66
CA GLU A 106 -8.86 9.03 10.67
C GLU A 106 -8.06 9.61 11.84
N TRP A 107 -7.41 10.78 11.70
CA TRP A 107 -6.70 11.43 12.80
C TRP A 107 -7.61 12.07 13.85
N ASP A 108 -8.88 12.29 13.53
CA ASP A 108 -9.86 12.81 14.50
C ASP A 108 -10.25 11.74 15.54
N PHE A 109 -9.96 10.47 15.27
CA PHE A 109 -10.19 9.36 16.20
C PHE A 109 -8.94 9.11 17.05
N THR A 110 -9.14 9.01 18.36
CA THR A 110 -8.07 8.71 19.31
C THR A 110 -7.66 7.24 19.20
N ALA A 111 -6.37 6.97 19.05
CA ALA A 111 -5.82 5.62 19.09
C ALA A 111 -5.93 5.01 20.51
N GLY A 112 -6.19 3.70 20.61
CA GLY A 112 -6.31 2.99 21.89
C GLY A 112 -7.66 3.13 22.59
N LEU A 113 -8.66 3.77 21.96
CA LEU A 113 -10.03 3.77 22.45
C LEU A 113 -10.70 2.43 22.13
N GLY A 114 -10.51 1.43 22.99
CA GLY A 114 -11.15 0.13 22.82
C GLY A 114 -12.67 0.21 22.69
N PHE A 115 -13.27 -0.82 22.07
CA PHE A 115 -14.71 -0.94 21.91
C PHE A 115 -15.45 -0.84 23.27
N PRO A 116 -16.56 -0.08 23.38
CA PRO A 116 -17.37 0.52 22.31
C PRO A 116 -16.91 1.92 21.85
N GLY A 117 -15.72 2.36 22.24
CA GLY A 117 -15.11 3.59 21.75
C GLY A 117 -14.84 3.56 20.24
N LEU A 118 -14.82 4.75 19.63
CA LEU A 118 -14.46 4.90 18.22
C LEU A 118 -12.92 4.96 18.11
N GLU A 119 -12.30 3.80 17.97
CA GLU A 119 -10.87 3.70 17.67
C GLU A 119 -10.58 4.07 16.22
N ARG A 120 -9.39 4.65 15.99
CA ARG A 120 -8.84 4.86 14.65
C ARG A 120 -8.63 3.52 13.93
N LYS A 121 -9.04 3.46 12.66
CA LYS A 121 -8.89 2.25 11.85
C LYS A 121 -7.58 2.28 11.07
N VAL A 122 -6.64 1.43 11.47
CA VAL A 122 -5.32 1.27 10.83
C VAL A 122 -5.17 -0.16 10.35
N LEU A 123 -4.73 -0.33 9.11
CA LEU A 123 -4.36 -1.61 8.51
C LEU A 123 -2.83 -1.74 8.65
N GLU A 124 -2.36 -2.51 9.61
CA GLU A 124 -0.93 -2.55 9.99
C GLU A 124 -0.12 -3.51 9.13
N GLU A 125 -0.76 -4.56 8.62
CA GLU A 125 -0.13 -5.69 7.94
C GLU A 125 -0.54 -5.82 6.47
N SER A 126 -1.22 -4.82 5.93
CA SER A 126 -1.78 -4.87 4.57
C SER A 126 -0.84 -4.40 3.46
N ALA A 127 0.25 -3.68 3.79
CA ALA A 127 1.17 -3.14 2.79
C ALA A 127 2.63 -3.11 3.27
N TRP A 128 3.53 -3.31 2.31
CA TRP A 128 4.96 -3.08 2.46
C TRP A 128 5.33 -1.76 1.79
N LEU A 129 6.05 -0.88 2.48
CA LEU A 129 6.80 0.20 1.84
C LEU A 129 8.14 -0.37 1.42
N VAL A 130 8.35 -0.43 0.10
CA VAL A 130 9.59 -0.91 -0.50
C VAL A 130 10.33 0.23 -1.17
N GLU A 131 11.64 0.21 -1.01
CA GLU A 131 12.57 1.15 -1.62
C GLU A 131 13.65 0.36 -2.34
N ALA A 132 13.87 0.66 -3.62
CA ALA A 132 14.97 0.14 -4.41
C ALA A 132 15.91 1.30 -4.73
N GLU A 133 17.10 1.28 -4.13
CA GLU A 133 18.18 2.23 -4.39
C GLU A 133 19.21 1.58 -5.31
N VAL A 134 19.55 2.25 -6.40
CA VAL A 134 20.59 1.82 -7.33
C VAL A 134 21.66 2.89 -7.38
N SER A 135 22.89 2.55 -6.99
CA SER A 135 24.05 3.45 -6.99
C SER A 135 25.17 2.93 -7.90
N TRP A 136 25.83 3.83 -8.63
CA TRP A 136 26.97 3.49 -9.51
C TRP A 136 28.26 4.24 -9.16
N SER A 137 28.25 5.01 -8.08
CA SER A 137 29.42 5.65 -7.51
C SER A 137 29.21 5.86 -6.00
N SER A 138 30.26 6.28 -5.30
CA SER A 138 30.18 6.64 -3.88
C SER A 138 29.52 8.02 -3.65
N SER A 139 29.20 8.75 -4.72
CA SER A 139 28.54 10.06 -4.64
C SER A 139 27.04 9.89 -4.41
N SER A 140 26.47 10.70 -3.52
CA SER A 140 25.03 10.73 -3.27
C SER A 140 24.18 11.26 -4.44
N ALA A 141 24.82 11.88 -5.44
CA ALA A 141 24.18 12.33 -6.67
C ALA A 141 24.08 11.22 -7.75
N ASP A 142 24.84 10.14 -7.57
CA ASP A 142 24.96 9.02 -8.52
C ASP A 142 24.12 7.83 -8.08
N ARG A 143 22.85 8.11 -7.80
CA ARG A 143 21.87 7.09 -7.41
C ARG A 143 20.47 7.40 -7.92
N VAL A 144 19.69 6.34 -8.07
CA VAL A 144 18.24 6.40 -8.29
C VAL A 144 17.56 5.66 -7.15
N VAL A 145 16.52 6.25 -6.58
CA VAL A 145 15.69 5.62 -5.55
C VAL A 145 14.26 5.57 -6.06
N LEU A 146 13.69 4.38 -6.13
CA LEU A 146 12.28 4.17 -6.40
C LEU A 146 11.59 3.65 -5.15
N THR A 147 10.48 4.28 -4.79
CA THR A 147 9.66 3.92 -3.63
C THR A 147 8.29 3.47 -4.11
N SER A 148 7.80 2.35 -3.59
CA SER A 148 6.49 1.82 -3.94
C SER A 148 5.82 1.18 -2.73
N LEU A 149 4.49 1.11 -2.76
CA LEU A 149 3.72 0.29 -1.83
C LEU A 149 3.36 -1.02 -2.53
N ILE A 150 3.72 -2.13 -1.91
CA ILE A 150 3.35 -3.47 -2.37
C ILE A 150 2.32 -4.01 -1.38
N GLY A 151 1.12 -4.31 -1.86
CA GLY A 151 0.13 -5.07 -1.13
C GLY A 151 0.04 -6.49 -1.69
N ASP A 152 -0.44 -7.42 -0.89
CA ASP A 152 -0.75 -8.75 -1.39
C ASP A 152 -2.11 -8.76 -2.09
N TRP A 153 -2.13 -9.34 -3.28
CA TRP A 153 -3.28 -9.33 -4.20
C TRP A 153 -3.88 -10.72 -4.41
N ARG A 154 -3.29 -11.78 -3.82
CA ARG A 154 -3.79 -13.16 -3.94
C ARG A 154 -5.22 -13.28 -3.45
N ASN A 155 -6.05 -14.12 -4.03
CA ASN A 155 -7.37 -14.42 -3.47
C ASN A 155 -7.34 -15.76 -2.71
N PRO A 156 -6.82 -15.81 -1.46
CA PRO A 156 -6.80 -17.06 -0.74
C PRO A 156 -8.22 -17.50 -0.40
N SER A 157 -8.44 -18.81 -0.34
CA SER A 157 -9.57 -19.33 0.43
C SER A 157 -9.41 -18.87 1.88
N PHE A 158 -10.47 -18.36 2.47
CA PHE A 158 -10.51 -17.98 3.88
C PHE A 158 -11.87 -18.36 4.47
N THR A 159 -11.91 -18.44 5.79
CA THR A 159 -13.11 -18.73 6.59
C THR A 159 -13.33 -17.60 7.58
N VAL A 160 -14.59 -17.33 7.90
CA VAL A 160 -14.98 -16.39 8.97
C VAL A 160 -15.65 -17.19 10.09
N ALA A 161 -15.23 -16.93 11.33
CA ALA A 161 -15.84 -17.49 12.53
C ALA A 161 -16.40 -16.34 13.38
N VAL A 162 -17.52 -16.59 14.04
CA VAL A 162 -18.18 -15.67 14.96
C VAL A 162 -18.21 -16.33 16.34
N ASP A 163 -17.75 -15.59 17.35
CA ASP A 163 -17.78 -15.99 18.76
C ASP A 163 -18.70 -15.04 19.54
N PRO A 164 -19.59 -15.53 20.41
CA PRO A 164 -19.93 -16.95 20.57
C PRO A 164 -20.63 -17.52 19.32
N ASP A 165 -20.51 -18.82 19.09
CA ASP A 165 -21.17 -19.55 18.00
C ASP A 165 -22.67 -19.74 18.23
N GLU A 166 -23.08 -19.76 19.50
CA GLU A 166 -24.47 -19.70 19.94
C GLU A 166 -24.65 -18.76 21.14
N ALA A 167 -25.78 -18.05 21.20
CA ALA A 167 -26.12 -17.19 22.33
C ALA A 167 -27.63 -17.21 22.64
N THR A 168 -27.97 -17.19 23.93
CA THR A 168 -29.33 -16.93 24.39
C THR A 168 -29.39 -15.54 25.01
N VAL A 169 -30.32 -14.71 24.56
CA VAL A 169 -30.39 -13.29 24.94
C VAL A 169 -31.77 -12.99 25.52
N ALA A 170 -31.79 -12.55 26.77
CA ALA A 170 -33.00 -12.10 27.47
C ALA A 170 -33.69 -10.94 26.71
N ALA A 171 -34.97 -10.69 26.99
CA ALA A 171 -35.65 -9.49 26.50
C ALA A 171 -34.85 -8.23 26.89
N ASP A 172 -34.67 -7.31 25.94
CA ASP A 172 -33.80 -6.12 26.09
C ASP A 172 -32.30 -6.40 26.36
N GLY A 173 -31.89 -7.67 26.44
CA GLY A 173 -30.54 -8.09 26.71
C GLY A 173 -29.57 -7.77 25.57
N GLU A 174 -28.30 -7.65 25.93
CA GLU A 174 -27.19 -7.41 25.00
C GLU A 174 -26.18 -8.55 25.08
N VAL A 175 -25.59 -8.91 23.93
CA VAL A 175 -24.46 -9.84 23.85
C VAL A 175 -23.42 -9.29 22.88
N THR A 176 -22.15 -9.50 23.19
CA THR A 176 -21.05 -9.09 22.32
C THR A 176 -20.63 -10.26 21.44
N PHE A 177 -20.54 -10.01 20.14
CA PHE A 177 -20.00 -10.92 19.14
C PHE A 177 -18.65 -10.43 18.63
N VAL A 178 -17.75 -11.38 18.36
CA VAL A 178 -16.42 -11.14 17.79
C VAL A 178 -16.27 -11.98 16.52
N ALA A 179 -15.92 -11.33 15.42
CA ALA A 179 -15.59 -11.98 14.15
C ALA A 179 -14.07 -12.16 14.02
N THR A 180 -13.67 -13.35 13.62
CA THR A 180 -12.29 -13.67 13.22
C THR A 180 -12.29 -14.25 11.82
N ALA A 181 -11.23 -14.02 11.07
CA ALA A 181 -11.03 -14.65 9.78
C ALA A 181 -9.67 -15.33 9.73
N ASN A 182 -9.65 -16.52 9.14
CA ASN A 182 -8.45 -17.32 8.97
C ASN A 182 -8.29 -17.68 7.49
N ASP A 183 -7.03 -17.74 7.03
CA ASP A 183 -6.70 -18.20 5.69
C ASP A 183 -6.90 -19.72 5.53
N GLY A 184 -6.62 -20.25 4.34
CA GLY A 184 -6.78 -21.67 4.03
C GLY A 184 -5.85 -22.60 4.82
N TYR A 185 -4.84 -22.05 5.51
CA TYR A 185 -3.91 -22.78 6.36
C TYR A 185 -4.23 -22.60 7.86
N GLY A 186 -5.29 -21.86 8.20
CA GLY A 186 -5.70 -21.59 9.57
C GLY A 186 -4.96 -20.43 10.25
N ALA A 187 -4.13 -19.67 9.52
CA ALA A 187 -3.50 -18.47 10.05
C ALA A 187 -4.48 -17.29 10.06
N PRO A 188 -4.48 -16.43 11.08
CA PRO A 188 -5.38 -15.28 11.13
C PRO A 188 -5.12 -14.33 9.96
N LEU A 189 -6.18 -13.82 9.36
CA LEU A 189 -6.12 -12.72 8.40
C LEU A 189 -6.20 -11.39 9.16
N PRO A 190 -5.08 -10.68 9.35
CA PRO A 190 -5.10 -9.36 9.95
C PRO A 190 -5.84 -8.37 9.03
N ASP A 191 -6.26 -7.24 9.59
CA ASP A 191 -6.81 -6.10 8.85
C ASP A 191 -8.09 -6.35 8.02
N LEU A 192 -8.72 -7.53 8.14
CA LEU A 192 -10.02 -7.78 7.53
C LEU A 192 -11.11 -6.98 8.26
N VAL A 193 -11.96 -6.35 7.45
CA VAL A 193 -13.10 -5.54 7.91
C VAL A 193 -14.36 -6.36 7.77
N PHE A 194 -15.17 -6.39 8.81
CA PHE A 194 -16.44 -7.12 8.79
C PHE A 194 -17.64 -6.16 8.75
N THR A 195 -18.71 -6.62 8.12
CA THR A 195 -20.03 -6.00 8.20
C THR A 195 -20.98 -6.95 8.90
N TRP A 196 -21.76 -6.44 9.85
CA TRP A 196 -22.71 -7.25 10.60
C TRP A 196 -24.13 -7.02 10.15
N TYR A 197 -24.92 -8.09 10.12
CA TYR A 197 -26.37 -8.00 10.00
C TYR A 197 -27.04 -9.17 10.72
N VAL A 198 -28.32 -8.97 11.05
CA VAL A 198 -29.18 -10.03 11.59
C VAL A 198 -29.96 -10.64 10.44
N ARG A 199 -29.89 -11.96 10.30
CA ARG A 199 -30.78 -12.73 9.44
C ARG A 199 -31.90 -13.31 10.32
N PRO A 200 -33.12 -12.75 10.24
CA PRO A 200 -34.22 -13.24 11.06
C PRO A 200 -34.63 -14.65 10.64
N ARG A 201 -35.01 -15.49 11.61
CA ARG A 201 -35.71 -16.76 11.37
C ARG A 201 -37.13 -16.64 11.92
N ASP A 202 -37.38 -17.17 13.11
CA ASP A 202 -38.62 -17.06 13.87
C ASP A 202 -38.56 -15.99 14.98
N GLY A 203 -37.37 -15.43 15.25
CA GLY A 203 -37.12 -14.25 16.07
C GLY A 203 -36.35 -13.15 15.32
N ASN A 204 -36.14 -12.00 15.98
CA ASN A 204 -35.38 -10.89 15.41
C ASN A 204 -34.74 -9.98 16.46
N GLY A 205 -33.68 -9.26 16.09
CA GLY A 205 -33.01 -8.28 16.95
C GLY A 205 -32.22 -7.26 16.13
N THR A 206 -31.36 -6.49 16.78
CA THR A 206 -30.63 -5.39 16.16
C THR A 206 -29.14 -5.47 16.48
N MET A 207 -28.29 -5.26 15.47
CA MET A 207 -26.88 -4.91 15.71
C MET A 207 -26.82 -3.48 16.24
N TRP A 208 -26.64 -3.34 17.56
CA TRP A 208 -26.75 -2.07 18.27
C TRP A 208 -25.51 -1.19 18.10
N LYS A 209 -24.33 -1.78 18.26
CA LYS A 209 -23.04 -1.10 18.10
C LYS A 209 -22.10 -1.98 17.32
N VAL A 210 -21.31 -1.39 16.43
CA VAL A 210 -20.29 -2.09 15.65
C VAL A 210 -18.99 -1.32 15.81
N SER A 211 -17.89 -2.02 16.08
CA SER A 211 -16.56 -1.44 16.10
C SER A 211 -16.19 -0.90 14.71
N ARG A 212 -15.28 0.06 14.63
CA ARG A 212 -14.93 0.72 13.35
C ARG A 212 -14.21 -0.23 12.37
N ASP A 213 -13.46 -1.18 12.89
CA ASP A 213 -12.86 -2.29 12.13
C ASP A 213 -13.87 -3.40 11.81
N GLY A 214 -15.05 -3.36 12.43
CA GLY A 214 -16.10 -4.36 12.29
C GLY A 214 -15.81 -5.66 13.03
N ARG A 215 -14.69 -5.84 13.73
CA ARG A 215 -14.39 -7.11 14.40
C ARG A 215 -15.33 -7.43 15.54
N THR A 216 -15.85 -6.42 16.22
CA THR A 216 -16.70 -6.59 17.40
C THR A 216 -18.04 -5.90 17.19
N SER A 217 -19.12 -6.56 17.59
CA SER A 217 -20.43 -5.94 17.58
C SER A 217 -21.26 -6.34 18.80
N ILE A 218 -22.07 -5.40 19.30
CA ILE A 218 -23.08 -5.69 20.31
C ILE A 218 -24.40 -5.93 19.58
N TYR A 219 -24.95 -7.11 19.78
CA TYR A 219 -26.32 -7.44 19.44
C TYR A 219 -27.23 -7.12 20.62
N ARG A 220 -28.43 -6.63 20.32
CA ARG A 220 -29.49 -6.42 21.30
C ARG A 220 -30.76 -7.13 20.86
N ASN A 221 -31.41 -7.83 21.79
CA ASN A 221 -32.72 -8.45 21.58
C ASN A 221 -33.85 -7.40 21.62
N THR A 222 -33.78 -6.46 20.68
CA THR A 222 -34.84 -5.51 20.37
C THR A 222 -34.81 -5.20 18.88
N VAL A 223 -35.96 -4.92 18.31
CA VAL A 223 -36.10 -4.45 16.93
C VAL A 223 -36.91 -3.15 16.93
N ARG A 224 -36.58 -2.27 15.99
CA ARG A 224 -37.36 -1.08 15.75
C ARG A 224 -38.53 -1.41 14.83
N THR A 225 -39.75 -1.21 15.30
CA THR A 225 -40.97 -1.45 14.54
C THR A 225 -41.15 -0.40 13.43
N TYR A 226 -42.07 -0.63 12.50
CA TYR A 226 -42.44 0.36 11.48
C TYR A 226 -42.96 1.68 12.08
N THR A 227 -43.54 1.63 13.29
CA THR A 227 -43.99 2.82 14.04
C THR A 227 -42.84 3.56 14.74
N GLY A 228 -41.62 3.00 14.71
CA GLY A 228 -40.42 3.58 15.29
C GLY A 228 -40.19 3.23 16.76
N GLU A 229 -41.06 2.42 17.36
CA GLU A 229 -40.99 1.93 18.75
C GLU A 229 -40.04 0.73 18.85
N TRP A 230 -39.49 0.52 20.06
CA TRP A 230 -38.69 -0.66 20.36
C TRP A 230 -39.59 -1.79 20.83
N ALA A 231 -39.40 -2.99 20.27
CA ALA A 231 -40.12 -4.18 20.66
C ALA A 231 -39.18 -5.40 20.68
N THR A 232 -39.50 -6.38 21.53
CA THR A 232 -38.80 -7.67 21.60
C THR A 232 -39.53 -8.68 20.71
N VAL A 233 -38.79 -9.40 19.87
CA VAL A 233 -39.34 -10.47 19.02
C VAL A 233 -38.65 -11.79 19.40
N PRO A 234 -39.30 -12.61 20.25
CA PRO A 234 -38.72 -13.87 20.69
C PRO A 234 -38.60 -14.87 19.54
N GLY A 235 -37.71 -15.86 19.69
CA GLY A 235 -37.43 -16.87 18.68
C GLY A 235 -35.97 -16.86 18.23
N GLY A 236 -35.63 -17.70 17.26
CA GLY A 236 -34.29 -17.81 16.72
C GLY A 236 -33.96 -16.74 15.67
N CYS A 237 -32.74 -16.25 15.67
CA CYS A 237 -32.17 -15.47 14.58
C CYS A 237 -30.70 -15.86 14.37
N GLU A 238 -30.13 -15.43 13.26
CA GLU A 238 -28.71 -15.60 12.99
C GLU A 238 -28.03 -14.23 13.00
N VAL A 239 -26.92 -14.14 13.72
CA VAL A 239 -26.01 -12.99 13.61
C VAL A 239 -24.93 -13.37 12.61
N VAL A 240 -24.82 -12.58 11.54
CA VAL A 240 -23.91 -12.86 10.44
C VAL A 240 -22.82 -11.80 10.37
N ALA A 241 -21.56 -12.24 10.41
CA ALA A 241 -20.40 -11.44 10.11
C ALA A 241 -19.97 -11.68 8.67
N LEU A 242 -20.00 -10.62 7.87
CA LEU A 242 -19.62 -10.62 6.46
C LEU A 242 -18.19 -10.13 6.31
N GLY A 243 -17.27 -11.02 5.95
CA GLY A 243 -15.91 -10.66 5.58
C GLY A 243 -15.78 -10.48 4.07
N PHE A 244 -15.29 -9.33 3.61
CA PHE A 244 -14.92 -9.11 2.22
C PHE A 244 -13.41 -9.00 2.09
N TYR A 245 -12.81 -10.01 1.45
CA TYR A 245 -11.38 -10.07 1.25
C TYR A 245 -11.09 -10.33 -0.22
N ARG A 246 -10.43 -9.36 -0.88
CA ARG A 246 -9.86 -9.49 -2.22
C ARG A 246 -10.82 -10.07 -3.27
N GLY A 247 -12.04 -9.53 -3.29
CA GLY A 247 -13.09 -9.92 -4.24
C GLY A 247 -13.91 -11.15 -3.82
N LYS A 248 -13.57 -11.81 -2.71
CA LYS A 248 -14.33 -12.91 -2.16
C LYS A 248 -15.04 -12.48 -0.88
N LEU A 249 -16.30 -12.88 -0.80
CA LEU A 249 -17.18 -12.63 0.33
C LEU A 249 -17.45 -13.96 1.03
N VAL A 250 -17.23 -13.99 2.34
CA VAL A 250 -17.44 -15.16 3.18
C VAL A 250 -18.21 -14.73 4.42
N GLU A 251 -19.19 -15.55 4.80
CA GLU A 251 -20.03 -15.32 5.98
C GLU A 251 -19.55 -16.23 7.12
N GLY A 252 -19.45 -15.66 8.31
CA GLY A 252 -19.47 -16.39 9.57
C GLY A 252 -20.82 -16.20 10.23
N VAL A 253 -21.38 -17.27 10.79
CA VAL A 253 -22.74 -17.26 11.33
C VAL A 253 -22.70 -17.71 12.78
N SER A 254 -23.42 -16.99 13.64
CA SER A 254 -23.74 -17.38 15.00
C SER A 254 -25.25 -17.48 15.17
N VAL A 255 -25.71 -18.46 15.94
CA VAL A 255 -27.13 -18.71 16.19
C VAL A 255 -27.56 -18.05 17.49
N VAL A 256 -28.60 -17.24 17.45
CA VAL A 256 -29.11 -16.53 18.62
C VAL A 256 -30.53 -16.95 18.92
N SER A 257 -30.81 -17.24 20.20
CA SER A 257 -32.15 -17.51 20.72
C SER A 257 -32.60 -16.32 21.57
N ASN A 258 -33.59 -15.58 21.09
CA ASN A 258 -34.18 -14.47 21.82
C ASN A 258 -35.28 -14.95 22.75
N GLU A 259 -35.15 -14.63 24.03
CA GLU A 259 -36.21 -14.86 25.01
C GLU A 259 -37.28 -13.77 24.91
N GLY A 260 -38.53 -14.13 25.22
CA GLY A 260 -39.65 -13.20 25.34
C GLY A 260 -39.75 -12.60 26.74
N GLU A 261 -40.60 -11.58 26.87
CA GLU A 261 -41.06 -11.10 28.19
C GLU A 261 -42.04 -12.07 28.86
#